data_AF-A0A8T7EA88-F1
#
_entry.id   AF-A0A8T7EA88-F1
#
_cell.length_a   1.000
_cell.length_b   1.000
_cell.length_c   1.000
_cell.angle_alpha   90.00
_cell.angle_beta   90.00
_cell.angle_gamma   90.00
#
_symmetry.space_group_name_H-M   'P 1'
#
loop_
_entity.id
_entity.type
_entity.pdbx_description
1 polymer ?
#
loop_
_entity_poly.entity_id
_entity_poly.type
_entity_poly.pdbx_seq_one_letter_code
_entity_poly.pdbx_strand_id
1 'polypeptide(L)'
;MKSRGRKVIAPPKRAPRPVVTPDSEEYAYMTNKWSRTAVQPLLIALVTTAFFAVLATVLDVVLQITLFRALIPLFFLISLEGVYTTIWLNQPDRRQFNRLAYRAAEFVVFLLILRLYTWLAAGSLPALNQLTSYLRFPWLLVADGYFVISAILLLLTWVRAISAADAFNDLAIDEAEVYYFTLPRGEQDANLKPAFSNRMEIVAGLFHQWLWGGVMLAMGTAVAGVDTRSVSISTESLISLQRLPLPPALVWALFVYFVAGLLLLSQARLGALNARWLHDGASKSPEIERSWHRMTTWLLLAMAIVALFLPLGSTFAIGRVLAFMVSFIVQIFVFLTYLLTIFLTMFFAPLTDQALPEPLLTPEPTLPPPTPAPTPLPPVTLPPDETAQMLVSSAFWAVAIVMSIMAITFFLRDRGFRVNVRLFTRAGGGLLAWLRSLWQDMADYAGDFAEAARHRWQTAVKPDETTPPTPPWRFIRVNALSPRDQIRYFYLSTVKRAAEQGQPRDPNETPLEFADDLKTGWPGAETEIEELTEAFLRARYSRETIVKEDVSPVKQQWRQVKNRLRRRRKT
;
A
#
# COMPACT_ATOMS: atom_id res chain seq x y z
N MET A 1 -63.70 4.99 62.21
CA MET A 1 -63.34 4.57 60.84
C MET A 1 -61.83 4.32 60.79
N LYS A 2 -61.43 3.07 60.49
CA LYS A 2 -60.02 2.60 60.49
C LYS A 2 -59.28 3.12 59.25
N SER A 3 -58.20 3.88 59.44
CA SER A 3 -57.25 4.21 58.38
C SER A 3 -56.38 2.98 58.05
N ARG A 4 -56.64 2.32 56.91
CA ARG A 4 -55.78 1.24 56.40
C ARG A 4 -54.45 1.84 55.94
N GLY A 5 -53.39 1.54 56.70
CA GLY A 5 -52.01 1.79 56.31
C GLY A 5 -51.68 1.09 54.99
N ARG A 6 -51.29 1.87 53.98
CA ARG A 6 -50.77 1.37 52.71
C ARG A 6 -49.37 0.82 52.98
N LYS A 7 -49.26 -0.51 53.18
CA LYS A 7 -47.96 -1.19 53.22
C LYS A 7 -47.27 -0.95 51.87
N VAL A 8 -46.22 -0.14 51.89
CA VAL A 8 -45.26 -0.04 50.80
C VAL A 8 -44.54 -1.38 50.75
N ILE A 9 -44.92 -2.22 49.78
CA ILE A 9 -44.22 -3.47 49.49
C ILE A 9 -42.88 -3.05 48.90
N ALA A 10 -41.80 -3.24 49.67
CA ALA A 10 -40.45 -3.06 49.17
C ALA A 10 -40.25 -3.96 47.93
N PRO A 11 -39.60 -3.49 46.87
CA PRO A 11 -39.28 -4.35 45.74
C PRO A 11 -38.50 -5.56 46.26
N PRO A 12 -38.78 -6.78 45.77
CA PRO A 12 -38.06 -7.97 46.21
C PRO A 12 -36.57 -7.72 46.04
N LYS A 13 -35.80 -7.95 47.11
CA LYS A 13 -34.33 -7.94 47.06
C LYS A 13 -33.94 -8.85 45.89
N ARG A 14 -33.40 -8.28 44.80
CA ARG A 14 -32.77 -9.07 43.74
C ARG A 14 -31.79 -10.01 44.40
N ALA A 15 -32.02 -11.31 44.27
CA ALA A 15 -31.11 -12.32 44.76
C ALA A 15 -29.69 -12.01 44.23
N PRO A 16 -28.64 -12.17 45.05
CA PRO A 16 -27.28 -11.99 44.57
C PRO A 16 -27.07 -12.87 43.33
N ARG A 17 -26.51 -12.27 42.28
CA ARG A 17 -26.21 -12.96 41.01
C ARG A 17 -25.52 -14.28 41.34
N PRO A 18 -26.08 -15.45 40.99
CA PRO A 18 -25.32 -16.68 41.14
C PRO A 18 -24.06 -16.52 40.29
N VAL A 19 -22.90 -16.69 40.92
CA VAL A 19 -21.62 -16.78 40.21
C VAL A 19 -21.65 -18.14 39.53
N VAL A 20 -22.21 -18.17 38.31
CA VAL A 20 -22.26 -19.38 37.51
C VAL A 20 -20.82 -19.70 37.11
N THR A 21 -20.32 -20.84 37.56
CA THR A 21 -18.97 -21.31 37.21
C THR A 21 -18.96 -21.77 35.74
N PRO A 22 -17.86 -21.55 34.98
CA PRO A 22 -17.75 -21.94 33.56
C PRO A 22 -18.01 -23.43 33.26
N ASP A 23 -17.98 -24.28 34.29
CA ASP A 23 -18.19 -25.73 34.21
C ASP A 23 -19.64 -26.17 34.52
N SER A 24 -20.59 -25.23 34.67
CA SER A 24 -22.01 -25.59 34.85
C SER A 24 -22.61 -26.19 33.57
N GLU A 25 -23.57 -27.12 33.71
CA GLU A 25 -24.29 -27.74 32.58
C GLU A 25 -24.94 -26.69 31.65
N GLU A 26 -25.21 -25.48 32.17
CA GLU A 26 -25.77 -24.35 31.46
C GLU A 26 -24.83 -23.80 30.36
N TYR A 27 -23.51 -23.91 30.52
CA TYR A 27 -22.53 -23.48 29.50
C TYR A 27 -22.21 -24.57 28.46
N ALA A 28 -22.78 -25.78 28.57
CA ALA A 28 -22.55 -26.87 27.62
C ALA A 28 -22.98 -26.56 26.17
N TYR A 29 -23.84 -25.56 25.98
CA TYR A 29 -24.32 -25.11 24.68
C TYR A 29 -23.32 -24.18 23.98
N MET A 30 -22.43 -23.51 24.72
CA MET A 30 -21.40 -22.66 24.14
C MET A 30 -20.39 -23.52 23.38
N THR A 31 -19.98 -23.02 22.22
CA THR A 31 -18.92 -23.67 21.44
C THR A 31 -17.64 -23.75 22.28
N ASN A 32 -17.02 -24.93 22.28
CA ASN A 32 -15.78 -25.20 22.97
C ASN A 32 -14.74 -24.13 22.62
N LYS A 33 -14.13 -23.56 23.66
CA LYS A 33 -13.08 -22.55 23.55
C LYS A 33 -12.01 -22.94 22.53
N TRP A 34 -11.55 -24.19 22.52
CA TRP A 34 -10.53 -24.66 21.56
C TRP A 34 -11.01 -24.62 20.11
N SER A 35 -12.27 -24.99 19.87
CA SER A 35 -12.87 -24.93 18.53
C SER A 35 -12.93 -23.49 18.04
N ARG A 36 -13.36 -22.56 18.91
CA ARG A 36 -13.48 -21.13 18.60
C ARG A 36 -12.12 -20.41 18.45
N THR A 37 -11.12 -20.75 19.26
CA THR A 37 -9.83 -20.03 19.26
C THR A 37 -8.78 -20.62 18.34
N ALA A 38 -8.87 -21.90 17.98
CA ALA A 38 -7.84 -22.57 17.18
C ALA A 38 -8.40 -23.16 15.89
N VAL A 39 -9.46 -23.98 15.97
CA VAL A 39 -9.95 -24.73 14.81
C VAL A 39 -10.64 -23.82 13.80
N GLN A 40 -11.59 -22.98 14.24
CA GLN A 40 -12.32 -22.07 13.37
C GLN A 40 -11.38 -21.09 12.64
N PRO A 41 -10.45 -20.38 13.33
CA PRO A 41 -9.50 -19.50 12.65
C PRO A 41 -8.65 -20.23 11.63
N LEU A 42 -8.16 -21.42 11.96
CA LEU A 42 -7.36 -22.21 11.03
C LEU A 42 -8.17 -22.63 9.80
N LEU A 43 -9.40 -23.14 9.98
CA LEU A 43 -10.24 -23.56 8.86
C LEU A 43 -10.65 -22.38 7.97
N ILE A 44 -11.02 -21.23 8.55
CA ILE A 44 -11.33 -20.02 7.78
C ILE A 44 -10.11 -19.57 6.99
N ALA A 45 -8.93 -19.56 7.62
CA ALA A 45 -7.68 -19.20 6.96
C ALA A 45 -7.33 -20.13 5.81
N LEU A 46 -7.47 -21.45 6.00
CA LEU A 46 -7.23 -22.45 4.97
C LEU A 46 -8.18 -22.32 3.78
N VAL A 47 -9.49 -22.19 4.02
CA VAL A 47 -10.50 -22.01 2.95
C VAL A 47 -10.24 -20.74 2.16
N THR A 48 -10.00 -19.62 2.85
CA THR A 48 -9.76 -18.32 2.22
C THR A 48 -8.46 -18.35 1.40
N THR A 49 -7.37 -18.88 1.98
CA THR A 49 -6.07 -19.00 1.28
C THR A 49 -6.20 -19.88 0.05
N ALA A 50 -6.85 -21.04 0.17
CA ALA A 50 -7.03 -21.94 -0.95
C ALA A 50 -7.81 -21.29 -2.11
N PHE A 51 -8.84 -20.51 -1.79
CA PHE A 51 -9.60 -19.75 -2.80
C PHE A 51 -8.70 -18.76 -3.56
N PHE A 52 -7.97 -17.91 -2.84
CA PHE A 52 -7.11 -16.89 -3.46
C PHE A 52 -5.82 -17.46 -4.07
N ALA A 53 -5.36 -18.64 -3.65
CA ALA A 53 -4.23 -19.34 -4.25
C ALA A 53 -4.51 -19.76 -5.71
N VAL A 54 -5.74 -20.21 -5.99
CA VAL A 54 -6.14 -20.51 -7.38
C VAL A 54 -6.27 -19.23 -8.19
N LEU A 55 -6.86 -18.18 -7.64
CA LEU A 55 -6.95 -16.89 -8.33
C LEU A 55 -5.56 -16.32 -8.66
N ALA A 56 -4.61 -16.40 -7.72
CA ALA A 56 -3.22 -16.01 -7.97
C ALA A 56 -2.56 -16.88 -9.05
N THR A 57 -2.83 -18.19 -9.07
CA THR A 57 -2.32 -19.07 -10.13
C THR A 57 -2.93 -18.75 -11.49
N VAL A 58 -4.21 -18.39 -11.55
CA VAL A 58 -4.85 -17.93 -12.78
C VAL A 58 -4.22 -16.63 -13.27
N LEU A 59 -3.93 -15.68 -12.36
CA LEU A 59 -3.25 -14.44 -12.71
C LEU A 59 -1.82 -14.67 -13.22
N ASP A 60 -1.09 -15.63 -12.63
CA ASP A 60 0.22 -16.04 -13.15
C ASP A 60 0.13 -16.51 -14.61
N VAL A 61 -0.92 -17.26 -14.95
CA VAL A 61 -1.16 -17.78 -16.31
C VAL A 61 -1.60 -16.68 -17.27
N VAL A 62 -2.57 -15.86 -16.86
CA VAL A 62 -3.19 -14.83 -17.71
C VAL A 62 -2.23 -13.66 -17.96
N LEU A 63 -1.54 -13.18 -16.93
CA LEU A 63 -0.62 -12.05 -17.03
C LEU A 63 0.80 -12.46 -17.42
N GLN A 64 1.09 -13.77 -17.46
CA GLN A 64 2.43 -14.33 -17.70
C GLN A 64 3.50 -13.81 -16.71
N ILE A 65 3.08 -13.49 -15.48
CA ILE A 65 3.93 -13.03 -14.38
C ILE A 65 3.96 -14.12 -13.31
N THR A 66 5.09 -14.80 -13.09
CA THR A 66 5.18 -15.96 -12.16
C THR A 66 5.31 -15.58 -10.68
N LEU A 67 4.88 -14.37 -10.29
CA LEU A 67 5.10 -13.79 -8.97
C LEU A 67 3.87 -13.84 -8.06
N PHE A 68 2.65 -14.03 -8.57
CA PHE A 68 1.45 -14.00 -7.70
C PHE A 68 1.34 -15.26 -6.83
N ARG A 69 1.84 -16.41 -7.29
CA ARG A 69 1.93 -17.62 -6.44
C ARG A 69 2.79 -17.42 -5.20
N ALA A 70 3.75 -16.48 -5.22
CA ALA A 70 4.53 -16.15 -4.04
C ALA A 70 3.67 -15.57 -2.92
N LEU A 71 2.47 -15.04 -3.19
CA LEU A 71 1.60 -14.40 -2.19
C LEU A 71 0.83 -15.39 -1.30
N ILE A 72 0.79 -16.69 -1.65
CA ILE A 72 0.03 -17.73 -0.92
C ILE A 72 0.30 -17.71 0.60
N PRO A 73 1.55 -17.72 1.10
CA PRO A 73 1.80 -17.63 2.55
C PRO A 73 1.29 -16.32 3.16
N LEU A 74 1.35 -15.21 2.42
CA LEU A 74 0.86 -13.92 2.89
C LEU A 74 -0.68 -13.91 3.00
N PHE A 75 -1.38 -14.54 2.06
CA PHE A 75 -2.84 -14.72 2.15
C PHE A 75 -3.24 -15.51 3.40
N PHE A 76 -2.47 -16.55 3.75
CA PHE A 76 -2.71 -17.33 4.96
C PHE A 76 -2.51 -16.50 6.23
N LEU A 77 -1.39 -15.78 6.34
CA LEU A 77 -1.10 -14.95 7.51
C LEU A 77 -2.14 -13.86 7.70
N ILE A 78 -2.56 -13.19 6.62
CA ILE A 78 -3.51 -12.08 6.69
C ILE A 78 -4.92 -12.57 6.96
N SER A 79 -5.30 -13.73 6.41
CA SER A 79 -6.58 -14.34 6.74
C SER A 79 -6.62 -14.74 8.21
N LEU A 80 -5.57 -15.38 8.71
CA LEU A 80 -5.45 -15.77 10.12
C LEU A 80 -5.49 -14.55 11.05
N GLU A 81 -4.71 -13.51 10.73
CA GLU A 81 -4.69 -12.24 11.46
C GLU A 81 -6.07 -11.58 11.47
N GLY A 82 -6.71 -11.47 10.29
CA GLY A 82 -8.06 -10.92 10.17
C GLY A 82 -9.09 -11.66 11.03
N VAL A 83 -9.02 -12.99 11.13
CA VAL A 83 -9.91 -13.76 12.01
C VAL A 83 -9.63 -13.48 13.49
N TYR A 84 -8.37 -13.52 13.91
CA TYR A 84 -8.01 -13.28 15.31
C TYR A 84 -8.36 -11.86 15.77
N THR A 85 -8.08 -10.85 14.95
CA THR A 85 -8.46 -9.46 15.26
C THR A 85 -9.98 -9.29 15.31
N THR A 86 -10.74 -10.02 14.49
CA THR A 86 -12.21 -10.04 14.57
C THR A 86 -12.72 -10.62 15.88
N ILE A 87 -12.22 -11.80 16.27
CA ILE A 87 -12.59 -12.44 17.55
C ILE A 87 -12.23 -11.54 18.73
N TRP A 88 -11.06 -10.90 18.67
CA TRP A 88 -10.57 -9.98 19.69
C TRP A 88 -11.43 -8.71 19.80
N LEU A 89 -11.77 -8.06 18.68
CA LEU A 89 -12.63 -6.86 18.64
C LEU A 89 -14.07 -7.12 19.12
N ASN A 90 -14.53 -8.38 19.05
CA ASN A 90 -15.87 -8.78 19.49
C ASN A 90 -15.96 -9.15 20.98
N GLN A 91 -14.85 -9.09 21.74
CA GLN A 91 -14.87 -9.27 23.20
C GLN A 91 -15.68 -8.15 23.90
N PRO A 92 -16.46 -8.45 24.96
CA PRO A 92 -17.32 -7.48 25.65
C PRO A 92 -16.57 -6.22 26.10
N ASP A 93 -15.38 -6.41 26.66
CA ASP A 93 -14.51 -5.35 27.19
C ASP A 93 -14.00 -4.39 26.11
N ARG A 94 -14.12 -4.76 24.83
CA ARG A 94 -13.54 -4.02 23.69
C ARG A 94 -14.60 -3.42 22.76
N ARG A 95 -15.89 -3.51 23.10
CA ARG A 95 -16.98 -2.94 22.29
C ARG A 95 -16.89 -1.41 22.12
N GLN A 96 -16.20 -0.71 23.02
CA GLN A 96 -16.03 0.75 22.98
C GLN A 96 -14.92 1.22 22.03
N PHE A 97 -14.11 0.31 21.47
CA PHE A 97 -13.05 0.69 20.53
C PHE A 97 -13.64 1.09 19.17
N ASN A 98 -13.05 2.11 18.53
CA ASN A 98 -13.39 2.47 17.17
C ASN A 98 -12.88 1.38 16.20
N ARG A 99 -13.79 0.46 15.83
CA ARG A 99 -13.52 -0.67 14.94
C ARG A 99 -12.93 -0.21 13.60
N LEU A 100 -13.46 0.87 13.03
CA LEU A 100 -13.03 1.35 11.72
C LEU A 100 -11.59 1.89 11.75
N ALA A 101 -11.23 2.62 12.81
CA ALA A 101 -9.86 3.11 13.00
C ALA A 101 -8.87 1.94 13.15
N TYR A 102 -9.22 0.90 13.92
CA TYR A 102 -8.37 -0.28 14.08
C TYR A 102 -8.20 -1.05 12.76
N ARG A 103 -9.29 -1.24 12.02
CA ARG A 103 -9.26 -1.91 10.71
C ARG A 103 -8.45 -1.13 9.67
N ALA A 104 -8.54 0.20 9.69
CA ALA A 104 -7.72 1.05 8.84
C ALA A 104 -6.23 0.93 9.17
N ALA A 105 -5.87 0.93 10.46
CA ALA A 105 -4.50 0.72 10.91
C ALA A 105 -3.95 -0.66 10.51
N GLU A 106 -4.75 -1.72 10.70
CA GLU A 106 -4.44 -3.09 10.29
C GLU A 106 -4.16 -3.17 8.77
N PHE A 107 -5.02 -2.55 7.95
CA PHE A 107 -4.82 -2.52 6.50
C PHE A 107 -3.55 -1.77 6.09
N VAL A 108 -3.25 -0.63 6.72
CA VAL A 108 -1.99 0.11 6.47
C VAL A 108 -0.77 -0.76 6.79
N VAL A 109 -0.79 -1.49 7.90
CA VAL A 109 0.29 -2.44 8.26
C VAL A 109 0.42 -3.53 7.18
N PHE A 110 -0.68 -4.07 6.68
CA PHE A 110 -0.62 -5.07 5.61
C PHE A 110 -0.08 -4.50 4.30
N LEU A 111 -0.38 -3.25 3.93
CA LEU A 111 0.21 -2.64 2.74
C LEU A 111 1.72 -2.47 2.87
N LEU A 112 2.22 -2.12 4.07
CA LEU A 112 3.66 -2.04 4.33
C LEU A 112 4.34 -3.41 4.25
N ILE A 113 3.74 -4.43 4.88
CA ILE A 113 4.23 -5.81 4.81
C ILE A 113 4.20 -6.31 3.36
N LEU A 114 3.11 -6.08 2.64
CA LEU A 114 2.97 -6.46 1.25
C LEU A 114 4.07 -5.80 0.40
N ARG A 115 4.32 -4.51 0.59
CA ARG A 115 5.35 -3.82 -0.22
C ARG A 115 6.72 -4.44 -0.03
N LEU A 116 7.10 -4.68 1.23
CA LEU A 116 8.34 -5.37 1.56
C LEU A 116 8.36 -6.78 0.94
N TYR A 117 7.25 -7.50 1.04
CA TYR A 117 7.11 -8.85 0.49
C TYR A 117 7.24 -8.87 -1.04
N THR A 118 6.66 -7.89 -1.75
CA THR A 118 6.75 -7.80 -3.20
C THR A 118 8.18 -7.54 -3.69
N TRP A 119 8.98 -6.76 -2.96
CA TRP A 119 10.40 -6.57 -3.27
C TRP A 119 11.21 -7.85 -3.07
N LEU A 120 10.92 -8.59 -1.99
CA LEU A 120 11.55 -9.87 -1.72
C LEU A 120 11.16 -10.93 -2.77
N ALA A 121 9.89 -10.98 -3.17
CA ALA A 121 9.38 -11.89 -4.19
C ALA A 121 9.95 -11.58 -5.58
N ALA A 122 10.14 -10.30 -5.91
CA ALA A 122 10.78 -9.86 -7.15
C ALA A 122 12.31 -10.04 -7.16
N GLY A 123 12.92 -10.48 -6.05
CA GLY A 123 14.36 -10.75 -5.95
C GLY A 123 15.25 -9.51 -6.04
N SER A 124 14.67 -8.29 -5.96
CA SER A 124 15.39 -7.03 -6.13
C SER A 124 14.97 -6.05 -5.03
N LEU A 125 15.79 -5.98 -3.98
CA LEU A 125 15.69 -4.86 -3.04
C LEU A 125 16.04 -3.57 -3.79
N PRO A 126 15.32 -2.46 -3.53
CA PRO A 126 15.55 -1.22 -4.24
C PRO A 126 16.97 -0.72 -3.99
N ALA A 127 17.72 -0.50 -5.08
CA ALA A 127 19.06 0.07 -5.00
C ALA A 127 19.00 1.52 -4.48
N LEU A 128 20.13 2.03 -3.94
CA LEU A 128 20.21 3.38 -3.35
C LEU A 128 19.74 4.49 -4.32
N ASN A 129 19.99 4.33 -5.61
CA ASN A 129 19.50 5.24 -6.64
C ASN A 129 17.96 5.18 -6.80
N GLN A 130 17.35 4.00 -6.75
CA GLN A 130 15.90 3.84 -6.80
C GLN A 130 15.21 4.39 -5.55
N LEU A 131 15.86 4.29 -4.38
CA LEU A 131 15.37 4.92 -3.14
C LEU A 131 15.26 6.44 -3.28
N THR A 132 16.23 7.10 -3.93
CA THR A 132 16.12 8.55 -4.22
C THR A 132 14.97 8.86 -5.17
N SER A 133 14.68 7.99 -6.13
CA SER A 133 13.53 8.13 -7.04
C SER A 133 12.21 7.98 -6.30
N TYR A 134 12.08 7.03 -5.37
CA TYR A 134 10.89 6.89 -4.52
C TYR A 134 10.69 8.10 -3.61
N LEU A 135 11.77 8.66 -3.07
CA LEU A 135 11.72 9.89 -2.25
C LEU A 135 11.23 11.09 -3.07
N ARG A 136 11.69 11.23 -4.32
CA ARG A 136 11.29 12.33 -5.21
C ARG A 136 9.89 12.15 -5.80
N PHE A 137 9.51 10.91 -6.11
CA PHE A 137 8.24 10.55 -6.74
C PHE A 137 7.54 9.48 -5.90
N PRO A 138 6.77 9.86 -4.87
CA PRO A 138 6.16 8.91 -3.94
C PRO A 138 5.16 7.96 -4.61
N TRP A 139 4.49 8.40 -5.67
CA TRP A 139 3.53 7.58 -6.41
C TRP A 139 4.19 6.34 -7.05
N LEU A 140 5.50 6.37 -7.33
CA LEU A 140 6.24 5.20 -7.84
C LEU A 140 6.24 4.01 -6.86
N LEU A 141 6.01 4.26 -5.57
CA LEU A 141 5.89 3.20 -4.57
C LEU A 141 4.63 2.35 -4.80
N VAL A 142 3.59 2.94 -5.40
CA VAL A 142 2.28 2.31 -5.64
C VAL A 142 2.01 2.06 -7.12
N ALA A 143 2.74 2.70 -8.04
CA ALA A 143 2.55 2.61 -9.48
C ALA A 143 2.86 1.24 -10.11
N ASP A 144 3.43 0.32 -9.33
CA ASP A 144 3.75 -1.02 -9.77
C ASP A 144 2.47 -1.86 -9.91
N GLY A 145 2.13 -2.26 -11.14
CA GLY A 145 0.93 -3.05 -11.42
C GLY A 145 0.88 -4.37 -10.65
N TYR A 146 2.03 -5.01 -10.42
CA TYR A 146 2.11 -6.22 -9.59
C TYR A 146 1.71 -5.91 -8.14
N PHE A 147 2.22 -4.82 -7.58
CA PHE A 147 1.86 -4.38 -6.22
C PHE A 147 0.37 -4.03 -6.11
N VAL A 148 -0.20 -3.29 -7.07
CA VAL A 148 -1.62 -2.90 -7.04
C VAL A 148 -2.53 -4.12 -7.08
N ILE A 149 -2.31 -5.05 -8.02
CA ILE A 149 -3.10 -6.28 -8.12
C ILE A 149 -2.94 -7.12 -6.83
N SER A 150 -1.71 -7.24 -6.32
CA SER A 150 -1.44 -7.95 -5.07
C SER A 150 -2.15 -7.31 -3.86
N ALA A 151 -2.22 -5.97 -3.81
CA ALA A 151 -2.92 -5.24 -2.76
C ALA A 151 -4.44 -5.46 -2.81
N ILE A 152 -5.01 -5.53 -4.02
CA ILE A 152 -6.42 -5.87 -4.22
C ILE A 152 -6.71 -7.30 -3.76
N LEU A 153 -5.90 -8.28 -4.19
CA LEU A 153 -6.06 -9.69 -3.77
C LEU A 153 -5.96 -9.83 -2.25
N LEU A 154 -5.01 -9.13 -1.64
CA LEU A 154 -4.80 -9.12 -0.21
C LEU A 154 -6.00 -8.49 0.53
N LEU A 155 -6.51 -7.35 0.04
CA LEU A 155 -7.70 -6.70 0.59
C LEU A 155 -8.90 -7.65 0.53
N LEU A 156 -9.13 -8.30 -0.62
CA LEU A 156 -10.22 -9.26 -0.80
C LEU A 156 -10.06 -10.47 0.12
N THR A 157 -8.83 -10.97 0.28
CA THR A 157 -8.50 -12.07 1.22
C THR A 157 -8.86 -11.68 2.65
N TRP A 158 -8.45 -10.49 3.08
CA TRP A 158 -8.69 -9.99 4.43
C TRP A 158 -10.19 -9.76 4.69
N VAL A 159 -10.89 -9.07 3.79
CA VAL A 159 -12.35 -8.84 3.89
C VAL A 159 -13.10 -10.17 3.93
N ARG A 160 -12.69 -11.14 3.10
CA ARG A 160 -13.30 -12.48 3.10
C ARG A 160 -13.14 -13.18 4.44
N ALA A 161 -11.93 -13.13 5.02
CA ALA A 161 -11.63 -13.72 6.32
C ALA A 161 -12.45 -13.08 7.44
N ILE A 162 -12.55 -11.74 7.47
CA ILE A 162 -13.38 -11.01 8.43
C ILE A 162 -14.84 -11.40 8.29
N SER A 163 -15.39 -11.40 7.06
CA SER A 163 -16.80 -11.74 6.82
C SER A 163 -17.16 -13.14 7.32
N ALA A 164 -16.25 -14.12 7.14
CA ALA A 164 -16.44 -15.47 7.65
C ALA A 164 -16.35 -15.50 9.18
N ALA A 165 -15.40 -14.78 9.78
CA ALA A 165 -15.25 -14.70 11.23
C ALA A 165 -16.45 -14.04 11.91
N ASP A 166 -17.00 -12.97 11.32
CA ASP A 166 -18.21 -12.31 11.82
C ASP A 166 -19.42 -13.25 11.73
N ALA A 167 -19.60 -13.98 10.63
CA ALA A 167 -20.67 -14.98 10.53
C ALA A 167 -20.59 -16.07 11.62
N PHE A 168 -19.38 -16.50 12.00
CA PHE A 168 -19.20 -17.43 13.13
C PHE A 168 -19.42 -16.79 14.49
N ASN A 169 -19.11 -15.51 14.66
CA ASN A 169 -19.42 -14.78 15.88
C ASN A 169 -20.93 -14.59 16.06
N ASP A 170 -21.66 -14.31 14.98
CA ASP A 170 -23.12 -14.17 14.99
C ASP A 170 -23.84 -15.52 15.20
N LEU A 171 -23.19 -16.61 14.77
CA LEU A 171 -23.66 -17.96 15.00
C LEU A 171 -23.43 -18.42 16.45
N ALA A 172 -22.33 -17.99 17.07
CA ALA A 172 -22.01 -18.34 18.44
C ALA A 172 -23.12 -17.90 19.40
N ILE A 173 -23.32 -18.68 20.46
CA ILE A 173 -24.28 -18.35 21.52
C ILE A 173 -23.61 -17.32 22.44
N ASP A 174 -24.30 -16.21 22.71
CA ASP A 174 -23.82 -15.17 23.62
C ASP A 174 -24.07 -15.58 25.08
N GLU A 175 -23.26 -15.07 26.02
CA GLU A 175 -23.46 -15.31 27.46
C GLU A 175 -24.84 -14.83 27.93
N ALA A 176 -25.32 -13.73 27.34
CA ALA A 176 -26.64 -13.19 27.61
C ALA A 176 -27.78 -14.11 27.12
N GLU A 177 -27.58 -14.83 26.02
CA GLU A 177 -28.56 -15.82 25.53
C GLU A 177 -28.64 -17.04 26.43
N VAL A 178 -27.49 -17.58 26.86
CA VAL A 178 -27.46 -18.67 27.83
C VAL A 178 -28.22 -18.27 29.08
N TYR A 179 -27.88 -17.10 29.66
CA TYR A 179 -28.54 -16.60 30.87
C TYR A 179 -30.05 -16.42 30.71
N TYR A 180 -30.51 -15.90 29.57
CA TYR A 180 -31.94 -15.65 29.36
C TYR A 180 -32.73 -16.95 29.19
N PHE A 181 -32.21 -17.92 28.43
CA PHE A 181 -32.93 -19.15 28.11
C PHE A 181 -32.86 -20.22 29.20
N THR A 182 -31.92 -20.11 30.15
CA THR A 182 -31.88 -21.00 31.34
C THR A 182 -32.85 -20.56 32.44
N LEU A 183 -33.30 -19.29 32.45
CA LEU A 183 -34.27 -18.80 33.42
C LEU A 183 -35.65 -19.48 33.24
N PRO A 184 -36.37 -19.79 34.33
CA PRO A 184 -37.75 -20.26 34.26
C PRO A 184 -38.64 -19.29 33.47
N ARG A 185 -39.57 -19.79 32.67
CA ARG A 185 -40.42 -18.96 31.78
C ARG A 185 -41.16 -17.81 32.47
N GLY A 186 -41.45 -17.93 33.78
CA GLY A 186 -42.09 -16.88 34.57
C GLY A 186 -41.17 -15.72 34.96
N GLU A 187 -39.84 -15.90 34.90
CA GLU A 187 -38.82 -14.91 35.27
C GLU A 187 -38.15 -14.25 34.05
N GLN A 188 -38.49 -14.71 32.84
CA GLN A 188 -37.99 -14.16 31.58
C GLN A 188 -38.64 -12.80 31.30
N ASP A 189 -37.90 -11.71 31.56
CA ASP A 189 -38.33 -10.36 31.24
C ASP A 189 -38.23 -10.11 29.72
N ALA A 190 -39.36 -9.82 29.07
CA ALA A 190 -39.42 -9.52 27.65
C ALA A 190 -38.50 -8.35 27.23
N ASN A 191 -38.21 -7.41 28.14
CA ASN A 191 -37.31 -6.28 27.87
C ASN A 191 -35.82 -6.67 27.86
N LEU A 192 -35.47 -7.81 28.45
CA LEU A 192 -34.11 -8.33 28.51
C LEU A 192 -33.86 -9.44 27.48
N LYS A 193 -34.82 -9.66 26.57
CA LYS A 193 -34.70 -10.68 25.53
C LYS A 193 -33.51 -10.36 24.61
N PRO A 194 -32.52 -11.25 24.49
CA PRO A 194 -31.40 -11.05 23.59
C PRO A 194 -31.86 -11.04 22.13
N ALA A 195 -31.11 -10.34 21.27
CA ALA A 195 -31.44 -10.21 19.86
C ALA A 195 -31.48 -11.59 19.19
N PHE A 196 -32.61 -11.94 18.58
CA PHE A 196 -32.75 -13.19 17.85
C PHE A 196 -31.99 -13.10 16.52
N SER A 197 -30.94 -13.91 16.35
CA SER A 197 -30.31 -14.13 15.06
C SER A 197 -30.89 -15.37 14.38
N ASN A 198 -31.31 -15.25 13.12
CA ASN A 198 -31.74 -16.40 12.32
C ASN A 198 -30.51 -17.20 11.87
N ARG A 199 -30.00 -18.04 12.77
CA ARG A 199 -28.75 -18.80 12.57
C ARG A 199 -28.78 -19.75 11.39
N MET A 200 -29.95 -20.27 11.01
CA MET A 200 -30.08 -21.16 9.84
C MET A 200 -29.85 -20.40 8.53
N GLU A 201 -30.25 -19.12 8.48
CA GLU A 201 -29.99 -18.24 7.34
C GLU A 201 -28.50 -17.91 7.21
N ILE A 202 -27.80 -17.71 8.33
CA ILE A 202 -26.34 -17.54 8.36
C ILE A 202 -25.65 -18.80 7.80
N VAL A 203 -26.06 -20.00 8.24
CA VAL A 203 -25.54 -21.27 7.74
C VAL A 203 -25.81 -21.43 6.23
N ALA A 204 -27.01 -21.08 5.77
CA ALA A 204 -27.35 -21.11 4.35
C ALA A 204 -26.49 -20.13 3.53
N GLY A 205 -26.25 -18.93 4.07
CA GLY A 205 -25.34 -17.94 3.48
C GLY A 205 -23.91 -18.45 3.35
N LEU A 206 -23.36 -19.05 4.42
CA LEU A 206 -22.03 -19.68 4.40
C LEU A 206 -21.96 -20.83 3.38
N PHE A 207 -22.99 -21.67 3.33
CA PHE A 207 -23.09 -22.74 2.34
C PHE A 207 -23.10 -22.20 0.91
N HIS A 208 -23.91 -21.18 0.64
CA HIS A 208 -24.02 -20.58 -0.69
C HIS A 208 -22.69 -19.96 -1.14
N GLN A 209 -22.02 -19.22 -0.24
CA GLN A 209 -20.71 -18.65 -0.54
C GLN A 209 -19.65 -19.73 -0.76
N TRP A 210 -19.66 -20.81 0.03
CA TRP A 210 -18.73 -21.93 -0.17
C TRP A 210 -18.98 -22.64 -1.49
N LEU A 211 -20.24 -22.87 -1.86
CA LEU A 211 -20.62 -23.51 -3.12
C LEU A 211 -20.18 -22.69 -4.33
N TRP A 212 -20.52 -21.39 -4.36
CA TRP A 212 -20.09 -20.50 -5.46
C TRP A 212 -18.57 -20.31 -5.51
N GLY A 213 -17.91 -20.26 -4.35
CA GLY A 213 -16.46 -20.24 -4.31
C GLY A 213 -15.85 -21.52 -4.89
N GLY A 214 -16.48 -22.68 -4.66
CA GLY A 214 -16.09 -23.96 -5.28
C GLY A 214 -16.29 -23.98 -6.79
N VAL A 215 -17.39 -23.40 -7.29
CA VAL A 215 -17.65 -23.24 -8.73
C VAL A 215 -16.60 -22.33 -9.37
N MET A 216 -16.30 -21.18 -8.75
CA MET A 216 -15.25 -20.27 -9.23
C MET A 216 -13.87 -20.93 -9.21
N LEU A 217 -13.57 -21.74 -8.19
CA LEU A 217 -12.34 -22.51 -8.10
C LEU A 217 -12.23 -23.55 -9.22
N ALA A 218 -13.31 -24.29 -9.49
CA ALA A 218 -13.35 -25.26 -10.60
C ALA A 218 -13.14 -24.56 -11.96
N MET A 219 -13.76 -23.39 -12.16
CA MET A 219 -13.57 -22.59 -13.37
C MET A 219 -12.14 -22.05 -13.48
N GLY A 220 -11.58 -21.50 -12.40
CA GLY A 220 -10.20 -21.01 -12.36
C GLY A 220 -9.19 -22.13 -12.60
N THR A 221 -9.46 -23.32 -12.07
CA THR A 221 -8.67 -24.54 -12.33
C THR A 221 -8.68 -24.91 -13.81
N ALA A 222 -9.86 -24.88 -14.43
CA ALA A 222 -10.00 -25.17 -15.85
C ALA A 222 -9.22 -24.16 -16.70
N VAL A 223 -9.32 -22.86 -16.39
CA VAL A 223 -8.56 -21.80 -17.08
C VAL A 223 -7.05 -21.98 -16.89
N ALA A 224 -6.60 -22.26 -15.68
CA ALA A 224 -5.18 -22.45 -15.38
C ALA A 224 -4.58 -23.71 -16.01
N GLY A 225 -5.41 -24.72 -16.31
CA GLY A 225 -4.98 -25.96 -16.93
C GLY A 225 -5.03 -25.98 -18.45
N VAL A 226 -5.61 -24.97 -19.10
CA VAL A 226 -5.46 -24.76 -20.54
C VAL A 226 -4.01 -24.33 -20.78
N ASP A 227 -3.21 -25.20 -21.39
CA ASP A 227 -1.81 -24.90 -21.70
C ASP A 227 -1.74 -23.78 -22.74
N THR A 228 -1.58 -22.54 -22.26
CA THR A 228 -1.47 -21.34 -23.08
C THR A 228 -0.18 -21.31 -23.91
N ARG A 229 0.78 -22.20 -23.64
CA ARG A 229 2.00 -22.35 -24.46
C ARG A 229 1.81 -23.24 -25.67
N SER A 230 0.74 -24.05 -25.73
CA SER A 230 0.43 -24.94 -26.83
C SER A 230 -0.87 -24.58 -27.55
N VAL A 231 -1.18 -23.28 -27.70
CA VAL A 231 -2.23 -22.82 -28.62
C VAL A 231 -1.76 -22.98 -30.08
N SER A 232 -1.36 -24.20 -30.45
CA SER A 232 -1.51 -24.70 -31.81
C SER A 232 -2.89 -25.32 -31.86
N ILE A 233 -3.81 -24.70 -32.61
CA ILE A 233 -5.17 -25.20 -32.85
C ILE A 233 -5.05 -26.48 -33.68
N SER A 234 -4.69 -27.59 -33.04
CA SER A 234 -4.73 -28.93 -33.61
C SER A 234 -5.82 -29.70 -32.91
N THR A 235 -6.62 -30.43 -33.68
CA THR A 235 -7.77 -31.21 -33.22
C THR A 235 -7.39 -32.27 -32.17
N GLU A 236 -6.09 -32.60 -32.05
CA GLU A 236 -5.54 -33.48 -31.02
C GLU A 236 -5.39 -32.83 -29.63
N SER A 237 -5.28 -31.50 -29.54
CA SER A 237 -5.21 -30.76 -28.25
C SER A 237 -6.52 -30.83 -27.44
N LEU A 238 -7.65 -31.11 -28.09
CA LEU A 238 -8.94 -31.31 -27.42
C LEU A 238 -9.01 -32.67 -26.68
N ILE A 239 -8.17 -33.63 -27.08
CA ILE A 239 -8.09 -34.96 -26.47
C ILE A 239 -7.08 -34.96 -25.31
N SER A 240 -6.08 -34.06 -25.33
CA SER A 240 -5.07 -33.94 -24.26
C SER A 240 -5.58 -33.25 -22.98
N LEU A 241 -6.81 -32.69 -22.97
CA LEU A 241 -7.48 -32.27 -21.71
C LEU A 241 -7.65 -33.42 -20.70
N GLN A 242 -7.48 -34.68 -21.12
CA GLN A 242 -7.52 -35.86 -20.23
C GLN A 242 -6.37 -35.91 -19.22
N ARG A 243 -5.31 -35.12 -19.40
CA ARG A 243 -4.28 -34.90 -18.38
C ARG A 243 -3.96 -33.42 -18.35
N LEU A 244 -4.90 -32.59 -17.86
CA LEU A 244 -4.53 -31.24 -17.44
C LEU A 244 -3.33 -31.39 -16.50
N PRO A 245 -2.12 -30.93 -16.85
CA PRO A 245 -0.99 -30.96 -15.94
C PRO A 245 -1.25 -29.88 -14.88
N LEU A 246 -2.18 -30.14 -13.97
CA LEU A 246 -2.50 -29.22 -12.89
C LEU A 246 -1.25 -29.11 -12.01
N PRO A 247 -0.79 -27.87 -11.73
CA PRO A 247 0.26 -27.66 -10.74
C PRO A 247 -0.14 -28.35 -9.43
N PRO A 248 0.77 -29.10 -8.76
CA PRO A 248 0.46 -29.78 -7.50
C PRO A 248 -0.16 -28.83 -6.46
N ALA A 249 0.28 -27.57 -6.44
CA ALA A 249 -0.26 -26.52 -5.58
C ALA A 249 -1.77 -26.29 -5.76
N LEU A 250 -2.27 -26.41 -7.00
CA LEU A 250 -3.66 -26.16 -7.34
C LEU A 250 -4.55 -27.35 -6.93
N VAL A 251 -4.06 -28.58 -7.11
CA VAL A 251 -4.70 -29.79 -6.59
C VAL A 251 -4.82 -29.72 -5.06
N TRP A 252 -3.73 -29.32 -4.38
CA TRP A 252 -3.75 -29.11 -2.93
C TRP A 252 -4.71 -28.00 -2.50
N ALA A 253 -4.76 -26.88 -3.22
CA ALA A 253 -5.69 -25.80 -2.94
C ALA A 253 -7.15 -26.27 -3.05
N LEU A 254 -7.51 -26.98 -4.12
CA LEU A 254 -8.86 -27.55 -4.27
C LEU A 254 -9.20 -28.51 -3.12
N PHE A 255 -8.31 -29.46 -2.83
CA PHE A 255 -8.51 -30.41 -1.75
C PHE A 255 -8.73 -29.72 -0.40
N VAL A 256 -7.85 -28.78 -0.05
CA VAL A 256 -7.93 -28.02 1.20
C VAL A 256 -9.21 -27.19 1.24
N TYR A 257 -9.59 -26.52 0.15
CA TYR A 257 -10.82 -25.72 0.09
C TYR A 257 -12.07 -26.54 0.39
N PHE A 258 -12.23 -27.70 -0.27
CA PHE A 258 -13.41 -28.53 -0.09
C PHE A 258 -13.43 -29.22 1.28
N VAL A 259 -12.31 -29.78 1.73
CA VAL A 259 -12.24 -30.47 3.04
C VAL A 259 -12.40 -29.48 4.19
N ALA A 260 -11.62 -28.38 4.20
CA ALA A 260 -11.72 -27.37 5.25
C ALA A 260 -13.09 -26.68 5.23
N GLY A 261 -13.66 -26.44 4.05
CA GLY A 261 -14.98 -25.85 3.91
C GLY A 261 -16.11 -26.75 4.42
N LEU A 262 -16.07 -28.06 4.15
CA LEU A 262 -17.04 -29.02 4.70
C LEU A 262 -16.92 -29.14 6.22
N LEU A 263 -15.69 -29.16 6.75
CA LEU A 263 -15.45 -29.13 8.19
C LEU A 263 -16.05 -27.87 8.81
N LEU A 264 -15.82 -26.71 8.19
CA LEU A 264 -16.32 -25.41 8.63
C LEU A 264 -17.86 -25.33 8.56
N LEU A 265 -18.49 -25.85 7.51
CA LEU A 265 -19.95 -25.96 7.40
C LEU A 265 -20.55 -26.91 8.45
N SER A 266 -19.86 -28.03 8.75
CA SER A 266 -20.27 -28.93 9.82
C SER A 266 -20.25 -28.22 11.18
N GLN A 267 -19.25 -27.39 11.45
CA GLN A 267 -19.22 -26.56 12.66
C GLN A 267 -20.31 -25.49 12.67
N ALA A 268 -20.59 -24.87 11.53
CA ALA A 268 -21.65 -23.89 11.42
C ALA A 268 -23.02 -24.51 11.72
N ARG A 269 -23.27 -25.71 11.20
CA ARG A 269 -24.48 -26.46 11.49
C ARG A 269 -24.59 -26.86 12.97
N LEU A 270 -23.49 -27.28 13.59
CA LEU A 270 -23.46 -27.58 15.02
C LEU A 270 -23.78 -26.35 15.87
N GLY A 271 -23.24 -25.17 15.53
CA GLY A 271 -23.56 -23.92 16.22
C GLY A 271 -25.05 -23.56 16.14
N ALA A 272 -25.67 -23.71 14.97
CA ALA A 272 -27.10 -23.49 14.80
C ALA A 272 -27.95 -24.51 15.59
N LEU A 273 -27.53 -25.78 15.66
CA LEU A 273 -28.20 -26.81 16.45
C LEU A 273 -28.09 -26.54 17.96
N ASN A 274 -26.90 -26.14 18.44
CA ASN A 274 -26.70 -25.77 19.85
C ASN A 274 -27.65 -24.65 20.27
N ALA A 275 -27.80 -23.61 19.44
CA ALA A 275 -28.71 -22.50 19.74
C ALA A 275 -30.18 -22.94 19.75
N ARG A 276 -30.56 -23.86 18.85
CA ARG A 276 -31.91 -24.43 18.84
C ARG A 276 -32.18 -25.27 20.08
N TRP A 277 -31.24 -26.13 20.48
CA TRP A 277 -31.39 -26.94 21.70
C TRP A 277 -31.47 -26.07 22.96
N LEU A 278 -30.71 -24.98 23.02
CA LEU A 278 -30.81 -24.00 24.11
C LEU A 278 -32.21 -23.37 24.15
N HIS A 279 -32.73 -22.95 22.99
CA HIS A 279 -34.07 -22.37 22.90
C HIS A 279 -35.18 -23.36 23.30
N ASP A 280 -35.04 -24.62 22.88
CA ASP A 280 -35.99 -25.69 23.17
C ASP A 280 -35.84 -26.24 24.61
N GLY A 281 -34.82 -25.82 25.37
CA GLY A 281 -34.53 -26.29 26.73
C GLY A 281 -34.06 -27.74 26.80
N ALA A 282 -33.53 -28.29 25.71
CA ALA A 282 -33.10 -29.69 25.63
C ALA A 282 -31.71 -29.87 26.23
N SER A 283 -31.53 -30.78 27.20
CA SER A 283 -30.23 -31.07 27.84
C SER A 283 -29.19 -31.59 26.83
N LYS A 284 -28.04 -30.92 26.71
CA LYS A 284 -26.92 -31.34 25.84
C LYS A 284 -25.80 -31.95 26.69
N SER A 285 -25.32 -33.14 26.32
CA SER A 285 -24.10 -33.68 26.92
C SER A 285 -22.84 -33.05 26.29
N PRO A 286 -21.81 -32.72 27.08
CA PRO A 286 -20.59 -32.06 26.58
C PRO A 286 -19.77 -32.93 25.61
N GLU A 287 -20.02 -34.25 25.58
CA GLU A 287 -19.35 -35.20 24.70
C GLU A 287 -19.81 -35.12 23.24
N ILE A 288 -21.03 -34.62 22.99
CA ILE A 288 -21.59 -34.49 21.63
C ILE A 288 -20.67 -33.63 20.77
N GLU A 289 -20.13 -32.54 21.30
CA GLU A 289 -19.30 -31.62 20.52
C GLU A 289 -17.94 -32.22 20.14
N ARG A 290 -17.29 -32.94 21.08
CA ARG A 290 -16.02 -33.62 20.82
C ARG A 290 -16.21 -34.76 19.83
N SER A 291 -17.27 -35.54 19.98
CA SER A 291 -17.58 -36.66 19.09
C SER A 291 -17.98 -36.17 17.69
N TRP A 292 -18.68 -35.04 17.58
CA TRP A 292 -19.08 -34.43 16.30
C TRP A 292 -17.90 -34.12 15.39
N HIS A 293 -16.85 -33.48 15.92
CA HIS A 293 -15.64 -33.18 15.13
C HIS A 293 -14.94 -34.44 14.67
N ARG A 294 -14.79 -35.43 15.55
CA ARG A 294 -14.15 -36.71 15.25
C ARG A 294 -14.96 -37.50 14.20
N MET A 295 -16.28 -37.60 14.38
CA MET A 295 -17.18 -38.29 13.44
C MET A 295 -17.20 -37.62 12.07
N THR A 296 -17.27 -36.29 12.02
CA THR A 296 -17.21 -35.54 10.75
C THR A 296 -15.88 -35.81 10.03
N THR A 297 -14.77 -35.78 10.76
CA THR A 297 -13.44 -36.04 10.19
C THR A 297 -13.31 -37.47 9.67
N TRP A 298 -13.78 -38.47 10.43
CA TRP A 298 -13.80 -39.86 9.98
C TRP A 298 -14.72 -40.08 8.77
N LEU A 299 -15.87 -39.42 8.74
CA LEU A 299 -16.80 -39.49 7.61
C LEU A 299 -16.16 -38.91 6.34
N LEU A 300 -15.52 -37.75 6.44
CA LEU A 300 -14.80 -37.13 5.32
C LEU A 300 -13.63 -37.99 4.85
N LEU A 301 -12.87 -38.58 5.78
CA LEU A 301 -11.78 -39.50 5.45
C LEU A 301 -12.30 -40.76 4.76
N ALA A 302 -13.37 -41.38 5.26
CA ALA A 302 -14.00 -42.53 4.63
C ALA A 302 -14.49 -42.19 3.22
N MET A 303 -15.11 -41.03 3.03
CA MET A 303 -15.55 -40.56 1.72
C MET A 303 -14.37 -40.29 0.77
N ALA A 304 -13.25 -39.75 1.29
CA ALA A 304 -12.03 -39.57 0.51
C ALA A 304 -11.39 -40.91 0.09
N ILE A 305 -11.41 -41.91 0.97
CA ILE A 305 -10.97 -43.28 0.64
C ILE A 305 -11.85 -43.86 -0.47
N VAL A 306 -13.18 -43.77 -0.33
CA VAL A 306 -14.12 -44.23 -1.38
C VAL A 306 -13.86 -43.49 -2.70
N ALA A 307 -13.62 -42.17 -2.66
CA ALA A 307 -13.30 -41.37 -3.84
C ALA A 307 -11.99 -41.82 -4.54
N LEU A 308 -10.99 -42.31 -3.79
CA LEU A 308 -9.74 -42.84 -4.36
C LEU A 308 -9.97 -44.13 -5.16
N PHE A 309 -10.98 -44.91 -4.78
CA PHE A 309 -11.37 -46.14 -5.49
C PHE A 309 -12.36 -45.89 -6.64
N LEU A 310 -12.90 -44.67 -6.79
CA LEU A 310 -13.78 -44.37 -7.91
C LEU A 310 -12.97 -44.38 -9.22
N PRO A 311 -13.38 -45.16 -10.23
CA PRO A 311 -12.76 -45.11 -11.56
C PRO A 311 -13.15 -43.80 -12.23
N LEU A 312 -12.30 -42.78 -12.11
CA LEU A 312 -12.47 -41.44 -12.70
C LEU A 312 -12.55 -41.44 -14.24
N GLY A 313 -12.37 -42.59 -14.90
CA GLY A 313 -12.39 -42.75 -16.35
C GLY A 313 -13.77 -42.62 -17.01
N SER A 314 -14.87 -42.84 -16.29
CA SER A 314 -16.23 -42.83 -16.89
C SER A 314 -16.92 -41.46 -16.86
N THR A 315 -16.37 -40.46 -16.18
CA THR A 315 -16.88 -39.06 -16.19
C THR A 315 -16.58 -38.33 -17.51
N PHE A 316 -16.09 -39.04 -18.52
CA PHE A 316 -15.65 -38.53 -19.82
C PHE A 316 -16.71 -37.70 -20.56
N ALA A 317 -17.99 -38.09 -20.49
CA ALA A 317 -19.07 -37.33 -21.12
C ALA A 317 -19.35 -36.01 -20.41
N ILE A 318 -19.41 -36.02 -19.08
CA ILE A 318 -19.67 -34.82 -18.26
C ILE A 318 -18.49 -33.84 -18.36
N GLY A 319 -17.26 -34.35 -18.28
CA GLY A 319 -16.04 -33.55 -18.44
C GLY A 319 -15.97 -32.88 -19.81
N ARG A 320 -16.39 -33.58 -20.88
CA ARG A 320 -16.43 -33.02 -22.23
C ARG A 320 -17.49 -31.92 -22.37
N VAL A 321 -18.68 -32.11 -21.82
CA VAL A 321 -19.73 -31.07 -21.81
C VAL A 321 -19.27 -29.85 -21.02
N LEU A 322 -18.68 -30.05 -19.83
CA LEU A 322 -18.16 -28.95 -19.01
C LEU A 322 -17.02 -28.20 -19.72
N ALA A 323 -16.06 -28.92 -20.32
CA ALA A 323 -14.97 -28.32 -21.09
C ALA A 323 -15.49 -27.51 -22.27
N PHE A 324 -16.50 -28.02 -23.00
CA PHE A 324 -17.17 -27.30 -24.07
C PHE A 324 -17.86 -26.02 -23.57
N MET A 325 -18.55 -26.08 -22.42
CA MET A 325 -19.18 -24.88 -21.84
C MET A 325 -18.14 -23.84 -21.42
N VAL A 326 -17.05 -24.26 -20.78
CA VAL A 326 -15.97 -23.37 -20.35
C VAL A 326 -15.28 -22.74 -21.57
N SER A 327 -14.95 -23.53 -22.60
CA SER A 327 -14.32 -23.00 -23.82
C SER A 327 -15.23 -22.02 -24.54
N PHE A 328 -16.54 -22.31 -24.61
CA PHE A 328 -17.54 -21.42 -25.17
C PHE A 328 -17.60 -20.06 -24.43
N ILE A 329 -17.61 -20.08 -23.09
CA ILE A 329 -17.59 -18.85 -22.27
C ILE A 329 -16.30 -18.06 -22.49
N VAL A 330 -15.15 -18.72 -22.47
CA VAL A 330 -13.85 -18.07 -22.72
C VAL A 330 -13.83 -17.45 -24.12
N GLN A 331 -14.36 -18.14 -25.12
CA GLN A 331 -14.40 -17.66 -26.49
C GLN A 331 -15.32 -16.45 -26.64
N ILE A 332 -16.47 -16.43 -25.95
CA ILE A 332 -17.33 -15.23 -25.87
C ILE A 332 -16.56 -14.07 -25.22
N PHE A 333 -15.86 -14.31 -24.11
CA PHE A 333 -15.10 -13.27 -23.43
C PHE A 333 -13.97 -12.70 -24.31
N VAL A 334 -13.21 -13.57 -24.99
CA VAL A 334 -12.17 -13.15 -25.94
C VAL A 334 -12.80 -12.37 -27.10
N PHE A 335 -13.93 -12.83 -27.64
CA PHE A 335 -14.67 -12.12 -28.68
C PHE A 335 -15.12 -10.73 -28.23
N LEU A 336 -15.70 -10.61 -27.03
CA LEU A 336 -16.10 -9.32 -26.44
C LEU A 336 -14.91 -8.40 -26.20
N THR A 337 -13.79 -8.95 -25.70
CA THR A 337 -12.55 -8.19 -25.49
C THR A 337 -11.97 -7.70 -26.81
N TYR A 338 -12.00 -8.54 -27.85
CA TYR A 338 -11.57 -8.17 -29.19
C TYR A 338 -12.47 -7.07 -29.78
N LEU A 339 -13.79 -7.19 -29.60
CA LEU A 339 -14.75 -6.16 -30.01
C LEU A 339 -14.50 -4.84 -29.26
N LEU A 340 -14.30 -4.88 -27.94
CA LEU A 340 -13.93 -3.72 -27.14
C LEU A 340 -12.61 -3.12 -27.60
N THR A 341 -11.61 -3.95 -27.91
CA THR A 341 -10.31 -3.48 -28.40
C THR A 341 -10.46 -2.81 -29.76
N ILE A 342 -11.25 -3.37 -30.68
CA ILE A 342 -11.58 -2.71 -31.95
C ILE A 342 -12.31 -1.39 -31.71
N PHE A 343 -13.30 -1.36 -30.82
CA PHE A 343 -14.05 -0.16 -30.49
C PHE A 343 -13.15 0.94 -29.91
N LEU A 344 -12.29 0.60 -28.95
CA LEU A 344 -11.30 1.51 -28.38
C LEU A 344 -10.30 1.95 -29.45
N THR A 345 -9.79 1.02 -30.26
CA THR A 345 -8.86 1.37 -31.35
C THR A 345 -9.55 2.30 -32.35
N MET A 346 -10.81 2.10 -32.70
CA MET A 346 -11.55 3.00 -33.59
C MET A 346 -11.74 4.40 -32.98
N PHE A 347 -11.99 4.48 -31.68
CA PHE A 347 -12.20 5.76 -30.98
C PHE A 347 -10.89 6.51 -30.70
N PHE A 348 -9.81 5.79 -30.40
CA PHE A 348 -8.50 6.34 -30.03
C PHE A 348 -7.48 6.33 -31.18
N ALA A 349 -7.74 5.66 -32.30
CA ALA A 349 -6.93 5.73 -33.52
C ALA A 349 -6.67 7.17 -33.99
N PRO A 350 -7.66 8.08 -34.06
CA PRO A 350 -7.39 9.46 -34.47
C PRO A 350 -6.56 10.27 -33.46
N LEU A 351 -6.42 9.80 -32.21
CA LEU A 351 -5.53 10.39 -31.20
C LEU A 351 -4.09 9.85 -31.31
N THR A 352 -3.88 8.77 -32.07
CA THR A 352 -2.61 8.03 -32.16
C THR A 352 -1.95 8.20 -33.54
N ASP A 353 -2.27 9.28 -34.27
CA ASP A 353 -1.75 9.58 -35.61
C ASP A 353 -0.27 10.07 -35.62
N GLN A 354 0.50 9.73 -34.58
CA GLN A 354 1.92 10.02 -34.47
C GLN A 354 2.67 8.76 -34.04
N ALA A 355 2.78 7.78 -34.94
CA ALA A 355 3.89 6.82 -35.07
C ALA A 355 3.36 5.46 -35.57
N LEU A 356 3.14 5.35 -36.88
CA LEU A 356 3.39 4.09 -37.57
C LEU A 356 4.42 4.37 -38.67
N PRO A 357 5.52 3.61 -38.76
CA PRO A 357 6.43 3.70 -39.89
C PRO A 357 5.67 3.26 -41.15
N GLU A 358 5.61 4.13 -42.16
CA GLU A 358 5.04 3.75 -43.45
C GLU A 358 5.78 2.53 -44.04
N PRO A 359 5.06 1.56 -44.63
CA PRO A 359 5.68 0.45 -45.32
C PRO A 359 6.41 0.97 -46.57
N LEU A 360 7.67 0.55 -46.72
CA LEU A 360 8.53 0.85 -47.86
C LEU A 360 7.86 0.45 -49.19
N LEU A 361 7.32 1.45 -49.90
CA LEU A 361 6.93 1.32 -51.31
C LEU A 361 7.68 2.38 -52.11
N THR A 362 8.60 1.89 -52.94
CA THR A 362 9.14 2.43 -54.22
C THR A 362 9.41 3.94 -54.39
N PRO A 363 10.60 4.33 -54.89
CA PRO A 363 10.97 5.74 -55.07
C PRO A 363 10.22 6.36 -56.26
N GLU A 364 9.38 7.36 -55.99
CA GLU A 364 8.91 8.30 -57.01
C GLU A 364 9.98 9.39 -57.29
N PRO A 365 9.99 9.99 -58.50
CA PRO A 365 11.04 10.89 -58.93
C PRO A 365 11.06 12.19 -58.12
N THR A 366 12.28 12.62 -57.81
CA THR A 366 12.64 13.88 -57.16
C THR A 366 11.92 15.09 -57.77
N LEU A 367 10.93 15.61 -57.05
CA LEU A 367 10.54 17.02 -57.11
C LEU A 367 11.57 17.85 -56.30
N PRO A 368 11.88 19.09 -56.72
CA PRO A 368 12.79 19.96 -55.99
C PRO A 368 12.28 20.21 -54.57
N PRO A 369 13.18 20.36 -53.58
CA PRO A 369 12.80 20.41 -52.18
C PRO A 369 11.85 21.59 -51.91
N PRO A 370 10.68 21.36 -51.30
CA PRO A 370 9.90 22.46 -50.75
C PRO A 370 10.72 23.13 -49.63
N THR A 371 10.69 24.45 -49.62
CA THR A 371 11.21 25.31 -48.54
C THR A 371 10.91 24.68 -47.17
N PRO A 372 11.89 24.55 -46.25
CA PRO A 372 11.63 23.97 -44.95
C PRO A 372 10.55 24.78 -44.23
N ALA A 373 9.37 24.18 -44.09
CA ALA A 373 8.38 24.65 -43.14
C ALA A 373 9.03 24.58 -41.74
N PRO A 374 8.86 25.60 -40.89
CA PRO A 374 9.38 25.55 -39.53
C PRO A 374 8.79 24.32 -38.84
N THR A 375 9.67 23.41 -38.42
CA THR A 375 9.33 22.30 -37.54
C THR A 375 8.53 22.87 -36.36
N PRO A 376 7.31 22.40 -36.07
CA PRO A 376 6.67 22.76 -34.82
C PRO A 376 7.63 22.35 -33.70
N LEU A 377 8.09 23.33 -32.94
CA LEU A 377 8.91 23.12 -31.74
C LEU A 377 8.18 22.07 -30.89
N PRO A 378 8.87 21.03 -30.37
CA PRO A 378 8.26 20.19 -29.35
C PRO A 378 7.73 21.12 -28.25
N PRO A 379 6.51 20.90 -27.74
CA PRO A 379 6.00 21.72 -26.64
C PRO A 379 7.05 21.69 -25.54
N VAL A 380 7.57 22.87 -25.19
CA VAL A 380 8.45 23.05 -24.04
C VAL A 380 7.58 22.70 -22.83
N THR A 381 7.65 21.44 -22.41
CA THR A 381 7.19 21.04 -21.09
C THR A 381 8.07 21.82 -20.12
N LEU A 382 7.48 22.83 -19.47
CA LEU A 382 8.14 23.47 -18.34
C LEU A 382 8.64 22.35 -17.42
N PRO A 383 9.93 22.33 -17.02
CA PRO A 383 10.40 21.38 -16.04
C PRO A 383 9.48 21.55 -14.81
N PRO A 384 8.93 20.45 -14.26
CA PRO A 384 8.08 20.55 -13.08
C PRO A 384 8.84 21.34 -12.03
N ASP A 385 8.19 22.36 -11.46
CA ASP A 385 8.79 23.22 -10.44
C ASP A 385 9.37 22.32 -9.33
N GLU A 386 10.70 22.25 -9.30
CA GLU A 386 11.45 21.33 -8.46
C GLU A 386 11.13 21.59 -6.97
N THR A 387 10.78 22.84 -6.64
CA THR A 387 10.38 23.24 -5.29
C THR A 387 8.97 22.75 -4.95
N ALA A 388 8.02 22.87 -5.87
CA ALA A 388 6.67 22.33 -5.69
C ALA A 388 6.69 20.80 -5.60
N GLN A 389 7.53 20.13 -6.39
CA GLN A 389 7.71 18.68 -6.33
C GLN A 389 8.31 18.23 -4.98
N MET A 390 9.32 18.93 -4.47
CA MET A 390 9.89 18.68 -3.15
C MET A 390 8.87 18.92 -2.03
N LEU A 391 8.03 19.94 -2.14
CA LEU A 391 6.98 20.23 -1.16
C LEU A 391 5.91 19.11 -1.14
N VAL A 392 5.46 18.66 -2.31
CA VAL A 392 4.47 17.58 -2.43
C VAL A 392 5.04 16.25 -1.94
N SER A 393 6.29 15.93 -2.28
CA SER A 393 6.92 14.69 -1.85
C SER A 393 7.20 14.68 -0.34
N SER A 394 7.69 15.77 0.22
CA SER A 394 7.93 15.90 1.66
C SER A 394 6.62 15.84 2.47
N ALA A 395 5.55 16.51 2.00
CA ALA A 395 4.23 16.42 2.61
C ALA A 395 3.67 14.99 2.57
N PHE A 396 3.79 14.30 1.42
CA PHE A 396 3.39 12.90 1.30
C PHE A 396 4.14 12.02 2.30
N TRP A 397 5.47 12.12 2.37
CA TRP A 397 6.27 11.29 3.28
C TRP A 397 6.02 11.65 4.75
N ALA A 398 5.80 12.91 5.09
CA ALA A 398 5.42 13.31 6.44
C ALA A 398 4.10 12.64 6.86
N VAL A 399 3.07 12.69 6.01
CA VAL A 399 1.79 12.03 6.27
C VAL A 399 1.95 10.50 6.29
N ALA A 400 2.64 9.91 5.32
CA ALA A 400 2.83 8.47 5.23
C ALA A 400 3.61 7.91 6.43
N ILE A 401 4.66 8.61 6.88
CA ILE A 401 5.45 8.22 8.06
C ILE A 401 4.61 8.38 9.32
N VAL A 402 3.90 9.50 9.51
CA VAL A 402 3.01 9.70 10.67
C VAL A 402 1.91 8.64 10.71
N MET A 403 1.26 8.36 9.59
CA MET A 403 0.23 7.33 9.47
C MET A 403 0.79 5.93 9.73
N SER A 404 1.98 5.62 9.20
CA SER A 404 2.63 4.33 9.41
C SER A 404 3.06 4.15 10.86
N ILE A 405 3.70 5.15 11.46
CA ILE A 405 4.10 5.11 12.88
C ILE A 405 2.85 5.02 13.76
N MET A 406 1.81 5.81 13.49
CA MET A 406 0.56 5.76 14.25
C MET A 406 -0.10 4.38 14.11
N ALA A 407 -0.21 3.83 12.91
CA ALA A 407 -0.79 2.51 12.67
C ALA A 407 0.00 1.40 13.37
N ILE A 408 1.33 1.39 13.24
CA ILE A 408 2.23 0.42 13.88
C ILE A 408 2.15 0.54 15.41
N THR A 409 2.28 1.75 15.96
CA THR A 409 2.26 1.97 17.42
C THR A 409 0.91 1.62 18.03
N PHE A 410 -0.19 1.99 17.36
CA PHE A 410 -1.54 1.61 17.76
C PHE A 410 -1.70 0.08 17.75
N PHE A 411 -1.31 -0.57 16.66
CA PHE A 411 -1.38 -2.02 16.50
C PHE A 411 -0.54 -2.80 17.53
N LEU A 412 0.68 -2.35 17.83
CA LEU A 412 1.56 -2.99 18.83
C LEU A 412 1.10 -2.74 20.26
N ARG A 413 0.67 -1.50 20.58
CA ARG A 413 0.20 -1.12 21.92
C ARG A 413 -1.04 -1.92 22.32
N ASP A 414 -1.97 -2.10 21.40
CA ASP A 414 -3.23 -2.80 21.65
C ASP A 414 -3.07 -4.31 21.85
N ARG A 415 -1.98 -4.91 21.32
CA ARG A 415 -1.61 -6.32 21.54
C ARG A 415 -0.93 -6.58 22.88
N GLY A 416 -0.74 -5.57 23.71
CA GLY A 416 -0.09 -5.73 25.02
C GLY A 416 1.44 -5.89 24.93
N PHE A 417 2.04 -5.71 23.74
CA PHE A 417 3.48 -5.51 23.64
C PHE A 417 3.81 -4.16 24.28
N ARG A 418 4.27 -4.20 25.53
CA ARG A 418 4.89 -3.05 26.18
C ARG A 418 6.20 -2.78 25.48
N VAL A 419 6.15 -2.05 24.36
CA VAL A 419 7.34 -1.50 23.70
C VAL A 419 8.12 -0.79 24.79
N ASN A 420 9.32 -1.28 25.08
CA ASN A 420 10.09 -0.84 26.24
C ASN A 420 10.46 0.62 26.03
N VAL A 421 9.63 1.52 26.57
CA VAL A 421 9.63 2.97 26.30
C VAL A 421 10.99 3.60 26.61
N ARG A 422 11.82 2.97 27.44
CA ARG A 422 13.19 3.42 27.76
C ARG A 422 14.20 3.27 26.61
N LEU A 423 14.04 2.30 25.71
CA LEU A 423 14.90 2.17 24.52
C LEU A 423 14.46 3.16 23.43
N PHE A 424 13.14 3.32 23.28
CA PHE A 424 12.55 4.22 22.28
C PHE A 424 12.58 5.70 22.69
N THR A 425 12.64 6.05 23.98
CA THR A 425 12.80 7.46 24.42
C THR A 425 14.23 7.98 24.27
N ARG A 426 15.25 7.11 24.33
CA ARG A 426 16.63 7.50 24.01
C ARG A 426 16.82 7.75 22.50
N ALA A 427 16.25 6.89 21.65
CA ALA A 427 16.32 7.06 20.20
C ALA A 427 15.30 8.10 19.68
N GLY A 428 14.07 8.07 20.19
CA GLY A 428 12.97 8.94 19.81
C GLY A 428 13.05 10.34 20.41
N GLY A 429 13.69 10.53 21.57
CA GLY A 429 13.95 11.86 22.13
C GLY A 429 14.90 12.67 21.24
N GLY A 430 15.95 12.03 20.71
CA GLY A 430 16.84 12.64 19.72
C GLY A 430 16.13 12.93 18.39
N LEU A 431 15.31 11.98 17.91
CA LEU A 431 14.56 12.15 16.67
C LEU A 431 13.48 13.24 16.77
N LEU A 432 12.70 13.30 17.87
CA LEU A 432 11.70 14.34 18.10
C LEU A 432 12.34 15.71 18.38
N ALA A 433 13.49 15.76 19.05
CA ALA A 433 14.23 17.01 19.22
C ALA A 433 14.76 17.52 17.88
N TRP A 434 15.29 16.63 17.04
CA TRP A 434 15.74 16.95 15.68
C TRP A 434 14.58 17.32 14.74
N LEU A 435 13.43 16.63 14.83
CA LEU A 435 12.25 16.95 14.04
C LEU A 435 11.63 18.28 14.50
N ARG A 436 11.67 18.57 15.81
CA ARG A 436 11.22 19.85 16.37
C ARG A 436 12.16 20.98 16.01
N SER A 437 13.48 20.75 15.98
CA SER A 437 14.43 21.76 15.50
C SER A 437 14.22 22.03 14.02
N LEU A 438 14.04 21.00 13.20
CA LEU A 438 13.70 21.19 11.78
C LEU A 438 12.38 21.93 11.57
N TRP A 439 11.37 21.67 12.40
CA TRP A 439 10.10 22.40 12.35
C TRP A 439 10.20 23.84 12.85
N GLN A 440 11.07 24.10 13.83
CA GLN A 440 11.36 25.46 14.30
C GLN A 440 12.15 26.23 13.24
N ASP A 441 13.18 25.62 12.67
CA ASP A 441 13.95 26.18 11.55
C ASP A 441 13.01 26.48 10.36
N MET A 442 12.11 25.56 10.01
CA MET A 442 11.09 25.80 8.96
C MET A 442 10.08 26.88 9.33
N ALA A 443 9.66 26.97 10.60
CA ALA A 443 8.72 27.99 11.06
C ALA A 443 9.35 29.38 11.04
N ASP A 444 10.64 29.49 11.37
CA ASP A 444 11.43 30.71 11.27
C ASP A 444 11.59 31.15 9.80
N TYR A 445 11.89 30.19 8.90
CA TYR A 445 11.89 30.44 7.45
C TYR A 445 10.50 30.82 6.88
N ALA A 446 9.41 30.25 7.42
CA ALA A 446 8.05 30.56 7.00
C ALA A 446 7.59 31.94 7.52
N GLY A 447 8.07 32.35 8.71
CA GLY A 447 7.89 33.69 9.27
C GLY A 447 8.54 34.76 8.40
N ASP A 448 9.80 34.53 8.00
CA ASP A 448 10.54 35.42 7.09
C ASP A 448 9.87 35.53 5.71
N PHE A 449 9.29 34.43 5.23
CA PHE A 449 8.56 34.41 3.95
C PHE A 449 7.19 35.10 4.04
N ALA A 450 6.48 34.96 5.17
CA ALA A 450 5.20 35.62 5.42
C ALA A 450 5.36 37.14 5.59
N GLU A 451 6.44 37.59 6.22
CA GLU A 451 6.78 39.02 6.31
C GLU A 451 7.22 39.58 4.94
N ALA A 452 7.99 38.81 4.16
CA ALA A 452 8.34 39.18 2.79
C ALA A 452 7.12 39.23 1.84
N ALA A 453 6.14 38.34 2.03
CA ALA A 453 4.89 38.32 1.27
C ALA A 453 3.97 39.50 1.66
N ARG A 454 3.87 39.83 2.95
CA ARG A 454 3.10 40.99 3.44
C ARG A 454 3.68 42.32 2.95
N HIS A 455 5.00 42.47 2.93
CA HIS A 455 5.64 43.66 2.34
C HIS A 455 5.38 43.78 0.84
N ARG A 456 5.32 42.68 0.09
CA ARG A 456 5.00 42.70 -1.35
C ARG A 456 3.54 43.04 -1.63
N TRP A 457 2.62 42.56 -0.80
CA TRP A 457 1.19 42.83 -0.97
C TRP A 457 0.82 44.27 -0.61
N GLN A 458 1.52 44.90 0.33
CA GLN A 458 1.33 46.31 0.67
C GLN A 458 1.98 47.26 -0.36
N THR A 459 2.97 46.79 -1.13
CA THR A 459 3.60 47.58 -2.19
C THR A 459 2.89 47.44 -3.55
N ALA A 460 2.05 46.42 -3.71
CA ALA A 460 1.28 46.15 -4.94
C ALA A 460 -0.03 46.96 -5.07
N VAL A 461 -0.39 47.76 -4.06
CA VAL A 461 -1.57 48.65 -4.10
C VAL A 461 -1.11 50.10 -4.25
N LYS A 462 -0.60 50.43 -5.44
CA LYS A 462 -0.59 51.79 -5.98
C LYS A 462 -0.44 51.69 -7.50
N PRO A 463 -1.50 51.96 -8.28
CA PRO A 463 -1.37 52.02 -9.72
C PRO A 463 -0.79 53.40 -10.07
N ASP A 464 0.32 53.43 -10.80
CA ASP A 464 0.65 54.59 -11.62
C ASP A 464 1.12 54.12 -12.98
N GLU A 465 0.60 54.80 -13.99
CA GLU A 465 0.60 54.43 -15.38
C GLU A 465 1.95 54.75 -16.05
N THR A 466 2.13 54.14 -17.22
CA THR A 466 3.11 54.44 -18.28
C THR A 466 4.47 53.70 -18.28
N THR A 467 4.63 52.91 -19.36
CA THR A 467 5.87 52.39 -20.01
C THR A 467 6.01 50.85 -20.00
N PRO A 468 6.17 50.19 -21.17
CA PRO A 468 6.19 48.72 -21.30
C PRO A 468 7.49 48.07 -20.77
N PRO A 469 7.46 46.77 -20.39
CA PRO A 469 8.53 46.16 -19.62
C PRO A 469 9.65 45.60 -20.51
N THR A 470 10.88 46.02 -20.24
CA THR A 470 12.09 45.22 -20.50
C THR A 470 12.63 44.77 -19.13
N PRO A 471 12.97 43.49 -18.90
CA PRO A 471 13.46 43.07 -17.58
C PRO A 471 15.00 43.20 -17.47
N PRO A 472 15.54 43.81 -16.40
CA PRO A 472 16.95 43.65 -16.05
C PRO A 472 17.13 42.87 -14.73
N TRP A 473 17.83 41.75 -14.85
CA TRP A 473 18.87 41.20 -13.98
C TRP A 473 18.90 41.69 -12.51
N ARG A 474 18.53 40.77 -11.62
CA ARG A 474 18.48 40.88 -10.15
C ARG A 474 19.90 41.03 -9.54
N PHE A 475 20.20 42.17 -8.93
CA PHE A 475 21.47 42.41 -8.23
C PHE A 475 21.52 41.66 -6.88
N ILE A 476 22.51 40.79 -6.70
CA ILE A 476 22.92 40.27 -5.38
C ILE A 476 23.52 41.42 -4.58
N ARG A 477 22.98 41.71 -3.38
CA ARG A 477 23.51 42.75 -2.48
C ARG A 477 24.77 42.26 -1.79
N VAL A 478 25.93 42.45 -2.43
CA VAL A 478 27.24 41.96 -1.94
C VAL A 478 27.55 42.39 -0.50
N ASN A 479 27.09 43.57 -0.07
CA ASN A 479 27.33 44.06 1.30
C ASN A 479 26.51 43.33 2.39
N ALA A 480 25.51 42.52 2.02
CA ALA A 480 24.72 41.71 2.97
C ALA A 480 25.33 40.31 3.21
N LEU A 481 26.36 39.93 2.44
CA LEU A 481 27.07 38.67 2.60
C LEU A 481 28.05 38.71 3.77
N SER A 482 28.31 37.56 4.40
CA SER A 482 29.38 37.45 5.39
C SER A 482 30.73 37.87 4.79
N PRO A 483 31.70 38.40 5.58
CA PRO A 483 33.02 38.79 5.06
C PRO A 483 33.69 37.69 4.23
N ARG A 484 33.56 36.44 4.69
CA ARG A 484 34.07 35.24 4.01
C ARG A 484 33.35 34.98 2.67
N ASP A 485 32.04 35.15 2.61
CA ASP A 485 31.27 34.97 1.37
C ASP A 485 31.48 36.11 0.36
N GLN A 486 31.81 37.32 0.83
CA GLN A 486 32.20 38.43 -0.05
C GLN A 486 33.49 38.11 -0.81
N ILE A 487 34.50 37.55 -0.14
CA ILE A 487 35.76 37.13 -0.78
C ILE A 487 35.50 36.01 -1.80
N ARG A 488 34.69 35.01 -1.44
CA ARG A 488 34.29 33.93 -2.38
C ARG A 488 33.56 34.48 -3.60
N TYR A 489 32.67 35.44 -3.40
CA TYR A 489 31.95 36.10 -4.47
C TYR A 489 32.91 36.83 -5.43
N PHE A 490 33.90 37.57 -4.93
CA PHE A 490 34.86 38.27 -5.77
C PHE A 490 35.65 37.33 -6.67
N TYR A 491 36.18 36.22 -6.13
CA TYR A 491 36.88 35.21 -6.92
C TYR A 491 35.97 34.55 -7.97
N LEU A 492 34.81 34.02 -7.57
CA LEU A 492 33.88 33.33 -8.49
C LEU A 492 33.34 34.27 -9.59
N SER A 493 33.12 35.54 -9.27
CA SER A 493 32.72 36.53 -10.27
C SER A 493 33.83 36.83 -11.29
N THR A 494 35.10 36.63 -10.91
CA THR A 494 36.26 36.78 -11.80
C THR A 494 36.39 35.56 -12.71
N VAL A 495 36.26 34.33 -12.17
CA VAL A 495 36.22 33.08 -12.94
C VAL A 495 35.10 33.10 -13.97
N LYS A 496 33.89 33.54 -13.59
CA LYS A 496 32.76 33.64 -14.52
C LYS A 496 33.06 34.61 -15.67
N ARG A 497 33.71 35.74 -15.40
CA ARG A 497 34.10 36.71 -16.43
C ARG A 497 35.22 36.19 -17.31
N ALA A 498 36.13 35.38 -16.76
CA ALA A 498 37.14 34.69 -17.54
C ALA A 498 36.49 33.77 -18.59
N ALA A 499 35.49 32.99 -18.17
CA ALA A 499 34.70 32.15 -19.07
C ALA A 499 33.98 32.99 -20.14
N GLU A 500 33.40 34.13 -19.78
CA GLU A 500 32.79 35.07 -20.73
C GLU A 500 33.81 35.68 -21.72
N GLN A 501 35.11 35.66 -21.39
CA GLN A 501 36.21 36.12 -22.25
C GLN A 501 36.94 34.97 -22.97
N GLY A 502 36.36 33.77 -22.97
CA GLY A 502 36.90 32.61 -23.69
C GLY A 502 37.96 31.83 -22.92
N GLN A 503 38.15 32.10 -21.63
CA GLN A 503 39.07 31.38 -20.75
C GLN A 503 38.31 30.75 -19.57
N PRO A 504 37.50 29.71 -19.80
CA PRO A 504 36.79 29.00 -18.74
C PRO A 504 37.75 28.12 -17.94
N ARG A 505 37.49 27.98 -16.63
CA ARG A 505 38.18 27.02 -15.77
C ARG A 505 37.70 25.60 -16.04
N ASP A 506 38.61 24.64 -16.16
CA ASP A 506 38.23 23.22 -16.25
C ASP A 506 37.62 22.74 -14.91
N PRO A 507 36.58 21.89 -14.91
CA PRO A 507 36.02 21.33 -13.68
C PRO A 507 37.04 20.70 -12.74
N ASN A 508 38.11 20.08 -13.27
CA ASN A 508 39.12 19.35 -12.50
C ASN A 508 40.32 20.20 -12.08
N GLU A 509 40.42 21.42 -12.58
CA GLU A 509 41.53 22.33 -12.34
C GLU A 509 41.40 23.03 -10.98
N THR A 510 42.46 23.05 -10.19
CA THR A 510 42.44 23.71 -8.88
C THR A 510 42.44 25.23 -9.02
N PRO A 511 42.01 26.00 -7.99
CA PRO A 511 42.08 27.46 -8.04
C PRO A 511 43.48 28.03 -8.27
N LEU A 512 44.54 27.31 -7.85
CA LEU A 512 45.93 27.71 -8.08
C LEU A 512 46.34 27.48 -9.53
N GLU A 513 46.04 26.31 -10.08
CA GLU A 513 46.29 25.99 -11.50
C GLU A 513 45.57 26.98 -12.41
N PHE A 514 44.29 27.28 -12.12
CA PHE A 514 43.54 28.26 -12.89
C PHE A 514 44.10 29.68 -12.77
N ALA A 515 44.74 30.03 -11.65
CA ALA A 515 45.36 31.34 -11.52
C ALA A 515 46.55 31.50 -12.47
N ASP A 516 47.31 30.44 -12.75
CA ASP A 516 48.41 30.46 -13.71
C ASP A 516 47.92 30.61 -15.16
N ASP A 517 46.80 29.96 -15.48
CA ASP A 517 46.09 30.16 -16.74
C ASP A 517 45.61 31.61 -16.88
N LEU A 518 44.99 32.17 -15.83
CA LEU A 518 44.54 33.56 -15.82
C LEU A 518 45.70 34.56 -15.95
N LYS A 519 46.85 34.29 -15.33
CA LYS A 519 48.08 35.11 -15.47
C LYS A 519 48.59 35.11 -16.90
N THR A 520 48.59 33.94 -17.54
CA THR A 520 48.99 33.78 -18.95
C THR A 520 48.04 34.49 -19.90
N GLY A 521 46.73 34.42 -19.63
CA GLY A 521 45.71 35.11 -20.41
C GLY A 521 45.73 36.63 -20.25
N TRP A 522 46.15 37.13 -19.08
CA TRP A 522 46.02 38.53 -18.65
C TRP A 522 47.35 39.12 -18.12
N PRO A 523 48.35 39.30 -19.00
CA PRO A 523 49.63 39.90 -18.62
C PRO A 523 49.42 41.31 -18.07
N GLY A 524 49.95 41.56 -16.87
CA GLY A 524 49.78 42.83 -16.15
C GLY A 524 48.61 42.90 -15.17
N ALA A 525 47.95 41.79 -14.83
CA ALA A 525 47.07 41.68 -13.64
C ALA A 525 47.51 40.54 -12.70
N GLU A 526 48.75 40.06 -12.87
CA GLU A 526 49.26 38.83 -12.27
C GLU A 526 49.26 38.88 -10.74
N THR A 527 49.73 39.99 -10.18
CA THR A 527 49.77 40.21 -8.73
C THR A 527 48.36 40.26 -8.13
N GLU A 528 47.41 40.94 -8.77
CA GLU A 528 46.05 41.05 -8.24
C GLU A 528 45.26 39.74 -8.37
N ILE A 529 45.57 38.92 -9.38
CA ILE A 529 44.99 37.57 -9.54
C ILE A 529 45.52 36.63 -8.45
N GLU A 530 46.82 36.69 -8.17
CA GLU A 530 47.46 35.89 -7.13
C GLU A 530 46.90 36.21 -5.74
N GLU A 531 46.84 37.49 -5.38
CA GLU A 531 46.30 37.95 -4.08
C GLU A 531 44.81 37.60 -3.92
N LEU A 532 44.00 37.71 -4.99
CA LEU A 532 42.60 37.33 -4.97
C LEU A 532 42.41 35.80 -4.81
N THR A 533 43.30 35.02 -5.41
CA THR A 533 43.28 33.55 -5.36
C THR A 533 43.70 33.07 -3.97
N GLU A 534 44.73 33.68 -3.38
CA GLU A 534 45.16 33.36 -2.02
C GLU A 534 44.07 33.70 -0.99
N ALA A 535 43.44 34.88 -1.12
CA ALA A 535 42.32 35.27 -0.26
C ALA A 535 41.14 34.30 -0.38
N PHE A 536 40.86 33.79 -1.58
CA PHE A 536 39.84 32.76 -1.80
C PHE A 536 40.19 31.43 -1.13
N LEU A 537 41.43 30.96 -1.27
CA LEU A 537 41.88 29.73 -0.64
C LEU A 537 41.82 29.84 0.88
N ARG A 538 42.23 30.98 1.46
CA ARG A 538 42.10 31.26 2.88
C ARG A 538 40.63 31.24 3.32
N ALA A 539 39.74 31.88 2.57
CA ALA A 539 38.29 31.85 2.84
C ALA A 539 37.63 30.48 2.65
N ARG A 540 38.23 29.58 1.85
CA ARG A 540 37.68 28.25 1.55
C ARG A 540 38.21 27.15 2.47
N TYR A 541 39.49 27.20 2.80
CA TYR A 541 40.19 26.11 3.49
C TYR A 541 40.71 26.48 4.89
N SER A 542 40.81 27.77 5.25
CA SER A 542 41.22 28.17 6.60
C SER A 542 40.02 28.23 7.57
N ARG A 543 40.29 27.90 8.84
CA ARG A 543 39.33 28.02 9.95
C ARG A 543 39.37 29.40 10.63
N GLU A 544 40.32 30.26 10.27
CA GLU A 544 40.50 31.60 10.85
C GLU A 544 39.31 32.54 10.59
N THR A 545 38.94 33.33 11.58
CA THR A 545 37.86 34.32 11.48
C THR A 545 38.30 35.49 10.60
N ILE A 546 37.63 35.67 9.45
CA ILE A 546 37.85 36.78 8.52
C ILE A 546 36.99 37.95 8.98
N VAL A 547 37.61 39.08 9.32
CA VAL A 547 36.92 40.29 9.79
C VAL A 547 36.66 41.21 8.61
N LYS A 548 35.84 42.26 8.79
CA LYS A 548 35.41 43.14 7.68
C LYS A 548 36.57 43.96 7.10
N GLU A 549 37.59 44.20 7.92
CA GLU A 549 38.80 44.93 7.58
C GLU A 549 39.59 44.17 6.49
N ASP A 550 39.60 42.84 6.55
CA ASP A 550 40.30 41.95 5.59
C ASP A 550 39.65 41.94 4.19
N VAL A 551 38.36 42.31 4.09
CA VAL A 551 37.61 42.30 2.82
C VAL A 551 37.93 43.53 1.97
N SER A 552 38.27 44.65 2.61
CA SER A 552 38.55 45.92 1.93
C SER A 552 39.70 45.86 0.92
N PRO A 553 40.90 45.30 1.25
CA PRO A 553 41.99 45.15 0.29
C PRO A 553 41.62 44.19 -0.86
N VAL A 554 40.99 43.05 -0.56
CA VAL A 554 40.56 42.07 -1.58
C VAL A 554 39.55 42.67 -2.56
N LYS A 555 38.64 43.52 -2.06
CA LYS A 555 37.67 44.26 -2.89
C LYS A 555 38.35 45.29 -3.80
N GLN A 556 39.47 45.88 -3.39
CA GLN A 556 40.25 46.80 -4.22
C GLN A 556 40.95 46.04 -5.34
N GLN A 557 41.62 44.92 -5.04
CA GLN A 557 42.26 44.05 -6.03
C GLN A 557 41.24 43.55 -7.07
N TRP A 558 40.09 43.04 -6.61
CA TRP A 558 39.00 42.63 -7.50
C TRP A 558 38.50 43.76 -8.42
N ARG A 559 38.40 45.00 -7.91
CA ARG A 559 38.02 46.16 -8.72
C ARG A 559 39.08 46.50 -9.77
N GLN A 560 40.36 46.37 -9.42
CA GLN A 560 41.47 46.62 -10.34
C GLN A 560 41.47 45.58 -11.48
N VAL A 561 41.34 44.28 -11.15
CA VAL A 561 41.17 43.19 -12.13
C VAL A 561 39.97 43.50 -13.05
N LYS A 562 38.81 43.80 -12.48
CA LYS A 562 37.60 44.16 -13.24
C LYS A 562 37.77 45.37 -14.16
N ASN A 563 38.48 46.40 -13.72
CA ASN A 563 38.69 47.61 -14.51
C ASN A 563 39.65 47.37 -15.68
N ARG A 564 40.70 46.57 -15.49
CA ARG A 564 41.62 46.17 -16.57
C ARG A 564 40.92 45.28 -17.60
N LEU A 565 40.08 44.33 -17.15
CA LEU A 565 39.24 43.49 -18.02
C LEU A 565 38.26 44.31 -18.87
N ARG A 566 37.74 45.42 -18.34
CA ARG A 566 36.83 46.30 -19.09
C ARG A 566 37.55 47.16 -20.15
N ARG A 567 38.83 47.49 -19.94
CA ARG A 567 39.63 48.27 -20.90
C ARG A 567 39.99 47.44 -22.13
N ARG A 568 40.39 46.17 -21.96
CA ARG A 568 40.71 45.26 -23.07
C ARG A 568 39.51 44.95 -23.98
N ARG A 569 38.27 45.02 -23.49
CA ARG A 569 37.05 44.85 -24.32
C ARG A 569 36.78 46.03 -25.27
N LYS A 570 37.42 47.19 -25.06
CA LYS A 570 37.18 48.42 -25.85
C LYS A 570 38.25 48.71 -26.91
N THR A 571 39.40 48.06 -26.82
CA THR A 571 40.41 47.93 -27.88
C THR A 571 40.15 46.65 -28.64
#